data_AF-A0A7X7JJL9-F1
#
_entry.id   AF-A0A7X7JJL9-F1
#
_cell.length_a   1.000
_cell.length_b   1.000
_cell.length_c   1.000
_cell.angle_alpha   90.00
_cell.angle_beta   90.00
_cell.angle_gamma   90.00
#
_symmetry.space_group_name_H-M   'P 1'
#
loop_
_entity.id
_entity.type
_entity.pdbx_description
1 polymer ?
#
loop_
_entity_poly.entity_id
_entity_poly.type
_entity_poly.pdbx_seq_one_letter_code
_entity_poly.pdbx_strand_id
1 'polypeptide(L)' 'MRARPTVEKRRKEKERQDRARDKAERRLQRRAEKASKEPRDPDVDPDIADIVPGPQPLPYDL' A
#
# COMPACT_ATOMS: atom_id res chain seq x y z
N MET A 1 -2.01 -11.95 -37.99
CA MET A 1 -2.64 -13.28 -37.76
C MET A 1 -3.15 -13.30 -36.32
N ARG A 2 -4.46 -13.39 -36.09
CA ARG A 2 -5.05 -13.38 -34.73
C ARG A 2 -4.65 -14.68 -34.01
N ALA A 3 -4.18 -14.59 -32.76
CA ALA A 3 -3.78 -15.79 -32.03
C ALA A 3 -4.98 -16.72 -31.85
N ARG A 4 -4.75 -18.04 -31.94
CA ARG A 4 -5.83 -19.02 -31.80
C ARG A 4 -6.45 -18.86 -30.40
N PRO A 5 -7.78 -18.86 -30.26
CA PRO A 5 -8.47 -18.54 -29.01
C PRO A 5 -8.07 -19.44 -27.82
N THR A 6 -7.53 -20.63 -28.08
CA THR A 6 -7.00 -21.56 -27.07
C THR A 6 -5.68 -21.08 -26.45
N VAL A 7 -4.81 -20.45 -27.23
CA VAL A 7 -3.52 -19.91 -26.75
C VAL A 7 -3.75 -18.70 -25.87
N GLU A 8 -4.66 -17.81 -26.28
CA GLU A 8 -5.03 -16.63 -25.48
C GLU A 8 -5.68 -17.01 -24.15
N LYS A 9 -6.55 -18.03 -24.14
CA LYS A 9 -7.13 -18.58 -22.90
C LYS A 9 -6.05 -19.10 -21.94
N ARG A 10 -5.10 -19.89 -22.45
CA ARG A 10 -3.99 -20.41 -21.65
C ARG A 10 -3.10 -19.30 -21.10
N ARG A 11 -2.81 -18.27 -21.90
CA ARG A 11 -2.03 -17.10 -21.45
C ARG A 11 -2.74 -16.36 -20.33
N LYS A 12 -4.04 -16.09 -20.49
CA LYS A 12 -4.86 -15.40 -19.48
C LYS A 12 -4.97 -16.19 -18.17
N GLU A 13 -5.04 -17.52 -18.26
CA GLU A 13 -5.04 -18.38 -17.07
C GLU A 13 -3.69 -18.34 -16.34
N LYS A 14 -2.58 -18.43 -17.08
CA LYS A 14 -1.24 -18.28 -16.53
C LYS A 14 -1.06 -16.91 -15.85
N GLU A 15 -1.44 -15.83 -16.52
CA GLU A 15 -1.41 -14.47 -15.95
C GLU A 15 -2.24 -14.35 -14.66
N ARG A 16 -3.39 -15.04 -14.58
CA ARG A 16 -4.20 -15.06 -13.36
C ARG A 16 -3.51 -15.81 -12.22
N GLN A 17 -2.89 -16.96 -12.53
CA GLN A 17 -2.14 -17.74 -11.54
C GLN A 17 -0.93 -16.97 -11.02
N ASP A 18 -0.17 -16.33 -11.92
CA ASP A 18 1.00 -15.53 -11.57
C ASP A 18 0.60 -14.35 -10.67
N ARG A 19 -0.44 -13.57 -11.06
CA ARG A 19 -0.98 -12.49 -10.21
C ARG A 19 -1.46 -12.97 -8.84
N ALA A 20 -2.04 -14.17 -8.76
CA ALA A 20 -2.49 -14.73 -7.49
C ALA A 20 -1.30 -15.08 -6.58
N ARG A 21 -0.24 -15.67 -7.16
CA ARG A 21 1.02 -15.97 -6.46
C ARG A 21 1.68 -14.68 -5.96
N ASP A 22 1.85 -13.68 -6.82
CA ASP A 22 2.43 -12.39 -6.45
C ASP A 22 1.64 -11.71 -5.33
N LYS A 23 0.30 -11.78 -5.38
CA LYS A 23 -0.56 -11.20 -4.35
C LYS A 23 -0.42 -11.96 -3.03
N ALA A 24 -0.27 -13.28 -3.06
CA ALA A 24 -0.03 -14.08 -1.86
C ALA A 24 1.33 -13.75 -1.24
N GLU A 25 2.38 -13.68 -2.06
CA GLU A 25 3.73 -13.31 -1.62
C GLU A 25 3.75 -11.91 -0.99
N ARG A 26 3.17 -10.90 -1.67
CA ARG A 26 3.06 -9.54 -1.11
C ARG A 26 2.28 -9.49 0.20
N ARG A 27 1.29 -10.37 0.40
CA ARG A 27 0.56 -10.46 1.68
C ARG A 27 1.43 -11.05 2.78
N LEU A 28 2.25 -12.05 2.47
CA LEU A 28 3.20 -12.63 3.43
C LEU A 28 4.28 -11.61 3.81
N GLN A 29 4.87 -10.92 2.83
CA GLN A 29 5.84 -9.84 3.07
C GLN A 29 5.26 -8.76 3.98
N ARG A 30 4.08 -8.22 3.67
CA ARG A 30 3.43 -7.20 4.53
C ARG A 30 3.09 -7.71 5.93
N ARG A 31 2.76 -9.00 6.09
CA ARG A 31 2.51 -9.59 7.42
C ARG A 31 3.81 -9.66 8.21
N ALA A 32 4.90 -10.08 7.58
CA ALA A 32 6.22 -10.11 8.20
C ALA A 32 6.68 -8.69 8.58
N GLU A 33 6.59 -7.72 7.67
CA GLU A 33 6.92 -6.31 7.92
C GLU A 33 6.12 -5.72 9.10
N LYS A 34 4.82 -6.01 9.16
CA LYS A 34 3.97 -5.56 10.27
C LYS A 34 4.35 -6.21 11.60
N ALA A 35 4.77 -7.48 11.59
CA ALA A 35 5.18 -8.20 12.78
C ALA A 35 6.59 -7.78 13.25
N SER A 36 7.48 -7.39 12.33
CA SER A 36 8.83 -6.93 12.65
C SER A 36 8.90 -5.44 13.01
N LYS A 37 7.86 -4.67 12.71
CA LYS A 37 7.83 -3.24 13.03
C LYS A 37 7.71 -3.04 14.54
N GLU A 38 8.56 -2.17 15.08
CA GLU A 38 8.47 -1.79 16.49
C GLU A 38 7.09 -1.18 16.82
N PRO A 39 6.58 -1.41 18.04
CA PRO A 39 5.35 -0.77 18.49
C PRO A 39 5.51 0.74 18.40
N ARG A 40 4.55 1.40 17.75
CA ARG A 40 4.46 2.87 17.80
C ARG A 40 3.82 3.27 19.11
N ASP A 41 4.30 4.38 19.67
CA ASP A 41 3.62 5.06 20.77
C ASP A 41 2.21 5.47 20.30
N PRO A 42 1.13 5.01 20.98
CA PRO A 42 -0.24 5.33 20.58
C PRO A 42 -0.58 6.83 20.73
N ASP A 43 0.17 7.57 21.54
CA ASP A 43 -0.10 8.97 21.85
C ASP A 43 0.70 9.93 20.95
N VAL A 44 1.60 9.41 20.10
CA VAL A 44 2.47 10.20 19.23
C VAL A 44 2.31 9.77 17.77
N ASP A 45 1.77 10.66 16.94
CA ASP A 45 1.77 10.47 15.49
C ASP A 45 3.12 10.94 14.89
N PRO A 46 3.93 10.06 14.28
CA PRO A 46 5.21 10.43 13.69
C PRO A 46 5.12 11.52 12.63
N ASP A 47 3.97 11.66 11.95
CA ASP A 47 3.79 12.67 10.91
C ASP A 47 3.59 14.08 11.50
N ILE A 48 3.20 14.18 12.78
CA ILE A 48 2.93 15.47 13.46
C ILE A 48 3.83 15.74 14.67
N ALA A 49 4.57 14.74 15.15
CA ALA A 49 5.33 14.81 16.41
C ALA A 49 6.25 16.04 16.50
N ASP A 50 6.81 16.46 15.36
CA ASP A 50 7.76 17.58 15.27
C ASP A 50 7.12 18.90 14.80
N ILE A 51 5.80 18.91 14.53
CA ILE A 51 5.11 20.11 14.06
C ILE A 51 4.63 20.91 15.27
N VAL A 52 5.19 22.11 15.43
CA VAL A 52 4.69 23.10 16.38
C VAL A 52 3.58 23.91 15.71
N PRO A 53 2.30 23.77 16.13
CA PRO A 53 1.22 24.56 15.55
C PRO A 53 1.40 26.04 15.91
N GLY A 54 1.43 26.90 14.89
CA GLY A 54 1.45 28.35 15.05
C GLY A 54 0.04 28.94 15.20
N PRO A 55 -0.07 30.20 15.64
CA PRO A 55 -1.35 30.91 15.64
C PRO A 55 -1.92 30.94 14.22
N GLN A 56 -3.19 30.53 14.08
CA GLN A 56 -3.93 30.65 12.82
C GLN A 56 -4.11 32.14 12.49
N PRO A 57 -3.80 32.60 11.26
CA PRO A 57 -3.98 33.99 10.90
C PRO A 57 -5.44 34.40 11.04
N LEU A 58 -5.69 35.62 11.54
CA LEU A 58 -7.03 36.16 11.64
C LEU A 58 -7.62 36.38 10.24
N PRO A 59 -8.91 36.09 10.04
CA PRO A 59 -9.58 36.35 8.78
C PRO A 59 -9.80 37.87 8.62
N TYR A 60 -8.78 38.52 8.06
CA TYR A 60 -8.74 39.92 7.59
C TYR A 60 -8.76 41.01 8.68
N ASP A 61 -8.19 42.16 8.33
CA ASP A 61 -7.76 43.26 9.22
C ASP A 61 -8.85 43.71 10.21
N LEU A 62 -8.54 43.56 11.52
CA LEU A 62 -9.26 44.18 12.65
C LEU A 62 -8.93 45.67 12.77
#